data_AF-A0A183H986-F1
#
_entry.id   AF-A0A183H986-F1
#
_cell.length_a   1.000
_cell.length_b   1.000
_cell.length_c   1.000
_cell.angle_alpha   90.00
_cell.angle_beta   90.00
_cell.angle_gamma   90.00
#
_symmetry.space_group_name_H-M   'P 1'
#
loop_
_entity.id
_entity.type
_entity.pdbx_description
1 polymer ?
#
loop_
_entity_poly.entity_id
_entity_poly.type
_entity_poly.pdbx_seq_one_letter_code
_entity_poly.pdbx_strand_id
1 'polypeptide(L)'
;MACAKLHQQILISLKFVLQYILCVLFRDLPRMITLRRKSITDQVVAITGGASGIGKGLAQKIALEESAIVCILDIDQEEGMRTVSEIIKNGGRAYFFLCDVAKSNEVKLCAQQIFNNTKIGVSVSLKTDIYTCTLFLII
;
A
#
# COMPACT_ATOMS: atom_id res chain seq x y z
N MET A 1 -30.99 -12.92 40.33
CA MET A 1 -29.55 -12.93 39.95
C MET A 1 -29.26 -12.70 38.46
N ALA A 2 -30.18 -12.99 37.52
CA ALA A 2 -29.93 -12.79 36.07
C ALA A 2 -29.90 -11.31 35.61
N CYS A 3 -30.76 -10.45 36.17
CA CYS A 3 -30.88 -9.04 35.77
C CYS A 3 -29.60 -8.21 36.03
N ALA A 4 -28.92 -8.45 37.15
CA ALA A 4 -27.66 -7.78 37.49
C ALA A 4 -26.50 -8.14 36.53
N LYS A 5 -26.48 -9.38 36.02
CA LYS A 5 -25.47 -9.82 35.02
C LYS A 5 -25.71 -9.18 33.65
N LEU A 6 -26.98 -9.01 33.25
CA LEU A 6 -27.34 -8.37 31.98
C LEU A 6 -26.96 -6.87 31.98
N HIS A 7 -27.24 -6.17 33.08
CA HIS A 7 -26.88 -4.76 33.23
C HIS A 7 -25.35 -4.55 33.22
N GLN A 8 -24.58 -5.45 33.84
CA GLN A 8 -23.12 -5.42 33.77
C GLN A 8 -22.59 -5.65 32.36
N GLN A 9 -23.15 -6.58 31.59
CA GLN A 9 -22.71 -6.84 30.21
C GLN A 9 -22.94 -5.64 29.30
N ILE A 10 -24.09 -4.96 29.42
CA ILE A 10 -24.40 -3.76 28.63
C ILE A 10 -23.41 -2.65 28.94
N LEU A 11 -23.09 -2.42 30.23
CA LEU A 11 -22.14 -1.38 30.64
C LEU A 11 -20.71 -1.66 30.16
N ILE A 12 -20.28 -2.93 30.12
CA ILE A 12 -18.96 -3.33 29.61
C ILE A 12 -18.89 -3.07 28.10
N SER A 13 -19.90 -3.49 27.33
CA SER A 13 -19.95 -3.26 25.89
C SER A 13 -19.99 -1.77 25.55
N LEU A 14 -20.78 -0.98 26.29
CA LEU A 14 -20.85 0.47 26.12
C LEU A 14 -19.49 1.13 26.39
N LYS A 15 -18.76 0.69 27.42
CA LYS A 15 -17.40 1.16 27.70
C LYS A 15 -16.42 0.82 26.58
N PHE A 16 -16.48 -0.38 26.00
CA PHE A 16 -15.61 -0.75 24.88
C PHE A 16 -15.90 0.08 23.63
N VAL A 17 -17.18 0.31 23.31
CA VAL A 17 -17.57 1.15 22.17
C VAL A 17 -17.15 2.61 22.41
N LEU A 18 -17.38 3.15 23.60
CA LEU A 18 -16.97 4.51 23.95
C LEU A 18 -15.44 4.66 23.91
N GLN A 19 -14.70 3.68 24.43
CA GLN A 19 -13.23 3.66 24.38
C GLN A 19 -12.71 3.57 22.95
N TYR A 20 -13.34 2.76 22.09
CA TYR A 20 -13.00 2.66 20.67
C TYR A 20 -13.23 4.00 19.95
N ILE A 21 -14.39 4.62 20.16
CA ILE A 21 -14.72 5.94 19.58
C ILE A 21 -13.74 7.00 20.08
N LEU A 22 -13.42 7.03 21.38
CA LEU A 22 -12.41 7.95 21.92
C LEU A 22 -11.02 7.69 21.31
N CYS A 23 -10.60 6.44 21.16
CA CYS A 23 -9.33 6.10 20.52
C CYS A 23 -9.28 6.60 19.07
N VAL A 24 -10.32 6.36 18.28
CA VAL A 24 -10.39 6.82 16.88
C VAL A 24 -10.42 8.35 16.81
N LEU A 25 -11.22 9.00 17.67
CA LEU A 25 -11.37 10.45 17.68
C LEU A 25 -10.11 11.18 18.17
N PHE A 26 -9.43 10.71 19.21
CA PHE A 26 -8.26 11.40 19.75
C PHE A 26 -6.95 11.00 19.07
N ARG A 27 -6.82 9.75 18.59
CA ARG A 27 -5.57 9.27 18.00
C ARG A 27 -5.55 9.44 16.48
N ASP A 28 -6.64 9.11 15.81
CA ASP A 28 -6.64 9.00 14.34
C ASP A 28 -7.13 10.31 13.68
N LEU A 29 -8.02 11.07 14.33
CA LEU A 29 -8.50 12.38 13.81
C LEU A 29 -7.42 13.46 13.64
N PRO A 30 -6.53 13.74 14.63
CA PRO A 30 -5.46 14.73 14.43
C PRO A 30 -4.44 14.26 13.38
N ARG A 31 -4.28 12.94 13.22
CA ARG A 31 -3.46 12.36 12.16
C ARG A 31 -4.09 12.62 10.80
N MET A 32 -5.41 12.47 10.62
CA MET A 32 -6.09 12.77 9.36
C MET A 32 -6.03 14.24 8.95
N ILE A 33 -6.12 15.19 9.90
CA ILE A 33 -6.14 16.63 9.61
C ILE A 33 -4.76 17.16 9.17
N THR A 34 -3.67 16.53 9.61
CA THR A 34 -2.30 17.02 9.38
C THR A 34 -1.56 16.34 8.22
N LEU A 35 -2.18 15.38 7.54
CA LEU A 35 -1.56 14.70 6.39
C LEU A 35 -1.44 15.66 5.20
N ARG A 36 -0.23 16.18 4.97
CA ARG A 36 0.12 16.80 3.69
C ARG A 36 0.37 15.70 2.65
N ARG A 37 -0.29 15.82 1.48
CA ARG A 37 -0.01 14.96 0.33
C ARG A 37 1.43 15.19 -0.11
N LYS A 38 2.23 14.14 -0.05
CA LYS A 38 3.61 14.15 -0.54
C LYS A 38 3.60 13.88 -2.04
N SER A 39 4.21 14.77 -2.83
CA SER A 39 4.39 14.52 -4.26
C SER A 39 5.41 13.40 -4.46
N ILE A 40 5.04 12.44 -5.31
CA ILE A 40 5.87 11.30 -5.72
C ILE A 40 6.16 11.30 -7.23
N THR A 41 5.98 12.45 -7.88
CA THR A 41 6.26 12.62 -9.30
C THR A 41 7.72 12.26 -9.60
N ASP A 42 7.95 11.48 -10.66
CA ASP A 42 9.25 10.94 -11.05
C ASP A 42 9.99 10.10 -9.98
N GLN A 43 9.32 9.72 -8.89
CA GLN A 43 9.89 8.81 -7.91
C GLN A 43 9.56 7.35 -8.24
N VAL A 44 10.42 6.46 -7.79
CA VAL A 44 10.25 5.01 -7.96
C VAL A 44 9.42 4.47 -6.80
N VAL A 45 8.31 3.81 -7.12
CA VAL A 45 7.40 3.21 -6.15
C VAL A 45 7.33 1.71 -6.37
N ALA A 46 7.75 0.93 -5.37
CA ALA A 46 7.64 -0.52 -5.39
C ALA A 46 6.30 -0.97 -4.78
N ILE A 47 5.54 -1.79 -5.50
CA ILE A 47 4.23 -2.31 -5.08
C ILE A 47 4.30 -3.83 -5.07
N THR A 48 4.18 -4.42 -3.88
CA THR A 48 4.01 -5.87 -3.71
C THR A 48 2.57 -6.27 -3.96
N GLY A 49 2.32 -7.38 -4.67
CA GLY A 49 0.94 -7.79 -4.99
C GLY A 49 0.30 -6.93 -6.08
N GLY A 50 1.11 -6.29 -6.93
CA GLY A 50 0.63 -5.35 -7.95
C GLY A 50 0.07 -6.01 -9.21
N ALA A 51 0.08 -7.34 -9.32
CA ALA A 51 -0.44 -8.05 -10.48
C ALA A 51 -1.98 -8.05 -10.54
N SER A 52 -2.68 -7.97 -9.40
CA SER A 52 -4.14 -8.10 -9.35
C SER A 52 -4.81 -7.25 -8.26
N GLY A 53 -6.14 -7.22 -8.28
CA GLY A 53 -6.98 -6.61 -7.25
C GLY A 53 -6.65 -5.15 -6.94
N ILE A 54 -6.53 -4.84 -5.65
CA ILE A 54 -6.25 -3.48 -5.15
C ILE A 54 -4.85 -3.03 -5.56
N GLY A 55 -3.87 -3.93 -5.56
CA GLY A 55 -2.48 -3.62 -5.94
C GLY A 55 -2.39 -3.16 -7.40
N LYS A 56 -3.10 -3.84 -8.30
CA LYS A 56 -3.22 -3.44 -9.71
C LYS A 56 -3.83 -2.05 -9.88
N GLY A 57 -4.98 -1.79 -9.24
CA GLY A 57 -5.65 -0.48 -9.32
C GLY A 57 -4.79 0.65 -8.76
N LEU A 58 -4.08 0.39 -7.66
CA LEU A 58 -3.14 1.32 -7.08
C LEU A 58 -1.94 1.60 -8.00
N ALA A 59 -1.38 0.55 -8.63
CA ALA A 59 -0.28 0.68 -9.59
C ALA A 59 -0.67 1.57 -10.77
N GLN A 60 -1.86 1.35 -11.32
CA GLN A 60 -2.41 2.18 -12.40
C GLN A 60 -2.61 3.63 -11.93
N LYS A 61 -3.22 3.84 -10.76
CA LYS A 61 -3.45 5.17 -10.22
C LYS A 61 -2.16 5.95 -10.01
N ILE A 62 -1.16 5.34 -9.36
CA ILE A 62 0.12 5.97 -9.07
C ILE A 62 0.89 6.27 -10.37
N ALA A 63 0.90 5.34 -11.32
CA ALA A 63 1.61 5.55 -12.58
C ALA A 63 0.98 6.64 -13.44
N LEU A 64 -0.36 6.74 -13.47
CA LEU A 64 -1.11 7.62 -14.37
C LEU A 64 -1.41 8.99 -13.74
N GLU A 65 -1.88 9.03 -12.49
CA GLU A 65 -2.28 10.29 -11.84
C GLU A 65 -1.10 11.01 -11.21
N GLU A 66 -0.17 10.29 -10.60
CA GLU A 66 0.98 10.89 -9.89
C GLU A 66 2.25 10.94 -10.77
N SER A 67 2.20 10.35 -11.97
CA SER A 67 3.32 10.25 -12.92
C SER A 67 4.60 9.63 -12.31
N ALA A 68 4.43 8.76 -11.31
CA ALA A 68 5.52 8.03 -10.69
C ALA A 68 5.94 6.82 -11.53
N ILE A 69 7.13 6.28 -11.26
CA ILE A 69 7.65 5.07 -11.90
C ILE A 69 7.30 3.87 -11.01
N VAL A 70 6.43 2.99 -11.50
CA VAL A 70 5.92 1.87 -10.68
C VAL A 70 6.72 0.60 -10.92
N CYS A 71 7.22 -0.02 -9.86
CA CYS A 71 7.81 -1.36 -9.87
C CYS A 71 6.82 -2.34 -9.26
N ILE A 72 6.27 -3.25 -10.07
CA ILE A 72 5.35 -4.28 -9.62
C ILE A 72 6.16 -5.50 -9.19
N LEU A 73 6.04 -5.88 -7.93
CA LEU A 73 6.63 -7.08 -7.34
C LEU A 73 5.51 -8.09 -7.10
N ASP A 74 5.55 -9.21 -7.80
CA ASP A 74 4.56 -10.27 -7.63
C ASP A 74 5.15 -11.64 -7.91
N ILE A 75 4.44 -12.69 -7.47
CA ILE A 75 4.74 -14.08 -7.83
C ILE A 75 4.11 -14.45 -9.17
N ASP A 76 3.01 -13.78 -9.55
CA ASP A 76 2.32 -14.00 -10.82
C ASP A 76 2.93 -13.13 -11.93
N GLN A 77 3.82 -13.75 -12.71
CA GLN A 77 4.48 -13.08 -13.82
C GLN A 77 3.54 -12.68 -14.95
N GLU A 78 2.52 -13.49 -15.24
CA GLU A 78 1.65 -13.24 -16.38
C GLU A 78 0.74 -12.04 -16.10
N GLU A 79 0.07 -12.05 -14.95
CA GLU A 79 -0.79 -10.94 -14.53
C GLU A 79 0.01 -9.67 -14.23
N GLY A 80 1.21 -9.81 -13.68
CA GLY A 80 2.13 -8.69 -13.46
C GLY A 80 2.50 -8.00 -14.77
N MET A 81 2.88 -8.77 -15.80
CA MET A 81 3.21 -8.25 -17.12
C MET A 81 2.00 -7.64 -17.85
N ARG A 82 0.80 -8.23 -17.68
CA ARG A 82 -0.45 -7.64 -18.19
C ARG A 82 -0.68 -6.26 -17.58
N THR A 83 -0.53 -6.13 -16.27
CA THR A 83 -0.70 -4.86 -15.57
C THR A 83 0.32 -3.81 -16.04
N VAL A 84 1.60 -4.18 -16.16
CA VAL A 84 2.63 -3.29 -16.74
C VAL A 84 2.24 -2.83 -18.14
N SER A 85 1.78 -3.74 -19.00
CA SER A 85 1.40 -3.43 -20.37
C SER A 85 0.22 -2.46 -20.43
N GLU A 86 -0.79 -2.64 -19.57
CA GLU A 86 -1.92 -1.72 -19.44
C GLU A 86 -1.47 -0.32 -18.99
N ILE A 87 -0.57 -0.24 -18.00
CA ILE A 87 -0.04 1.03 -17.51
C ILE A 87 0.73 1.77 -18.61
N ILE A 88 1.62 1.06 -19.32
CA ILE A 88 2.42 1.64 -20.42
C ILE A 88 1.50 2.08 -21.56
N LYS A 89 0.50 1.28 -21.92
CA LYS A 89 -0.48 1.62 -22.97
C LYS A 89 -1.24 2.91 -22.64
N ASN A 90 -1.50 3.16 -21.37
CA ASN A 90 -2.16 4.38 -20.89
C ASN A 90 -1.19 5.56 -20.67
N GLY A 91 0.07 5.44 -21.06
CA GLY A 91 1.07 6.52 -21.00
C GLY A 91 1.87 6.59 -19.69
N GLY A 92 1.70 5.62 -18.79
CA GLY A 92 2.44 5.53 -17.54
C GLY A 92 3.79 4.81 -17.68
N ARG A 93 4.57 4.79 -16.59
CA ARG A 93 5.85 4.06 -16.50
C ARG A 93 5.74 2.95 -15.47
N ALA A 94 5.89 1.69 -15.90
CA ALA A 94 5.90 0.55 -15.00
C ALA A 94 6.91 -0.53 -15.41
N TYR A 95 7.41 -1.28 -14.43
CA TYR A 95 8.33 -2.40 -14.59
C TYR A 95 7.87 -3.57 -13.70
N PHE A 96 8.01 -4.80 -14.20
CA PHE A 96 7.68 -6.01 -13.43
C PHE A 96 8.95 -6.66 -12.88
N PHE A 97 8.87 -7.16 -11.65
CA PHE A 97 9.87 -7.97 -11.00
C PHE A 97 9.22 -9.19 -10.35
N LEU A 98 9.68 -10.37 -10.72
CA LEU A 98 9.25 -11.61 -10.08
C LEU A 98 9.85 -11.68 -8.67
N CYS A 99 9.02 -11.68 -7.64
CA CYS A 99 9.48 -11.71 -6.26
C CYS A 99 8.46 -12.39 -5.35
N ASP A 100 8.89 -13.46 -4.69
CA ASP A 100 8.13 -14.06 -3.59
C ASP A 100 8.46 -13.35 -2.27
N VAL A 101 7.48 -12.58 -1.76
CA VAL A 101 7.61 -11.85 -0.48
C VAL A 101 7.72 -12.78 0.74
N ALA A 102 7.34 -14.06 0.62
CA ALA A 102 7.54 -15.04 1.68
C ALA A 102 9.02 -15.41 1.87
N LYS A 103 9.86 -15.20 0.84
CA LYS A 103 11.29 -15.49 0.88
C LYS A 103 12.09 -14.21 1.03
N SER A 104 12.55 -13.94 2.26
CA SER A 104 13.33 -12.73 2.58
C SER A 104 14.55 -12.51 1.67
N ASN A 105 15.19 -13.59 1.19
CA ASN A 105 16.31 -13.49 0.27
C ASN A 105 15.90 -12.97 -1.11
N GLU A 106 14.75 -13.38 -1.64
CA GLU A 106 14.23 -12.91 -2.93
C GLU A 106 13.88 -11.42 -2.86
N VAL A 107 13.28 -10.97 -1.75
CA VAL A 107 12.99 -9.53 -1.52
C VAL A 107 14.26 -8.68 -1.56
N LYS A 108 15.35 -9.15 -0.91
CA LYS A 108 16.64 -8.44 -0.93
C LYS A 108 17.24 -8.38 -2.34
N LEU A 109 17.20 -9.48 -3.08
CA LEU A 109 17.68 -9.55 -4.45
C LEU A 109 16.85 -8.65 -5.37
N CYS A 110 15.53 -8.67 -5.23
CA CYS A 110 14.62 -7.82 -6.00
C CYS A 110 14.87 -6.33 -5.71
N ALA A 111 15.08 -5.95 -4.44
CA ALA A 111 15.44 -4.58 -4.09
C ALA A 111 16.75 -4.17 -4.76
N GLN A 112 17.79 -5.02 -4.72
CA GLN A 112 19.06 -4.77 -5.40
C GLN A 112 18.89 -4.66 -6.92
N GLN A 113 18.04 -5.49 -7.53
CA GLN A 113 17.72 -5.41 -8.95
C GLN A 113 17.07 -4.06 -9.30
N ILE A 114 16.13 -3.59 -8.49
CA ILE A 114 15.47 -2.28 -8.69
C ILE A 114 16.50 -1.15 -8.56
N PHE A 115 17.37 -1.21 -7.54
CA PHE A 115 18.43 -0.21 -7.33
C PHE A 115 19.45 -0.15 -8.49
N ASN A 116 19.86 -1.31 -9.00
CA ASN A 116 20.88 -1.40 -10.05
C ASN A 116 20.32 -1.21 -11.45
N ASN A 117 19.00 -1.17 -11.62
CA ASN A 117 18.38 -1.04 -12.92
C ASN A 117 18.50 0.41 -13.43
N THR A 118 19.54 0.66 -14.23
CA THR A 118 19.85 1.95 -14.86
C THR A 118 18.74 2.47 -15.76
N LYS A 119 17.80 1.63 -16.19
CA LYS A 119 16.62 2.03 -16.98
C LYS A 119 15.57 2.80 -16.18
N ILE A 120 15.61 2.73 -14.84
CA ILE A 120 14.63 3.36 -13.94
C ILE A 120 14.99 4.83 -13.63
N GLY A 121 16.21 5.27 -13.96
CA GLY A 121 16.54 6.68 -14.20
C GLY A 121 16.62 7.64 -13.01
N VAL A 122 16.38 7.23 -11.76
CA VAL A 122 16.43 8.13 -10.60
C VAL A 122 17.08 7.42 -9.41
N SER A 123 17.83 8.17 -8.60
CA SER A 123 18.28 7.77 -7.25
C SER A 123 17.11 7.14 -6.50
N VAL A 124 17.05 5.81 -6.48
CA VAL A 124 15.90 5.05 -5.97
C VAL A 124 15.83 5.31 -4.47
N SER A 125 15.08 6.33 -4.06
CA SER A 125 14.66 6.43 -2.67
C SER A 125 13.56 5.37 -2.55
N LEU A 126 13.95 4.11 -2.26
CA LEU A 126 13.01 3.05 -1.86
C LEU A 126 12.38 3.51 -0.54
N LYS A 127 11.43 4.45 -0.63
CA LYS A 127 10.40 4.54 0.37
C LYS A 127 9.48 3.39 0.05
N THR A 128 9.73 2.27 0.72
CA THR A 128 8.68 1.36 1.16
C THR A 128 7.73 2.12 2.09
N ASP A 129 7.14 3.21 1.60
CA ASP A 129 5.83 3.63 2.03
C ASP A 129 4.94 2.55 1.40
N ILE A 130 4.74 1.48 2.17
CA ILE A 130 3.79 0.43 1.87
C ILE A 130 2.45 1.14 1.66
N TYR A 131 2.14 1.53 0.42
CA TYR A 131 0.82 2.05 0.06
C TYR A 131 -0.25 0.97 0.29
N THR A 132 0.16 -0.28 0.48
CA THR A 132 -0.66 -1.38 1.00
C THR A 132 -1.18 -1.13 2.43
N CYS A 133 -0.58 -0.23 3.22
CA CYS A 133 -1.01 0.02 4.60
C CYS A 133 -1.85 1.29 4.78
N THR A 134 -1.71 2.32 3.94
CA THR A 134 -2.49 3.55 4.14
C THR A 134 -3.94 3.42 3.67
N LEU A 135 -4.25 2.44 2.81
CA LEU A 135 -5.63 2.19 2.37
C LEU A 135 -6.41 1.24 3.30
N PHE A 136 -5.74 0.50 4.20
CA PHE A 136 -6.41 -0.32 5.21
C PHE A 136 -6.90 0.48 6.43
N LEU A 137 -6.73 1.80 6.42
CA LEU A 137 -7.22 2.72 7.46
C LEU A 137 -8.35 3.64 6.95
N ILE A 138 -8.86 3.41 5.73
CA ILE A 138 -9.94 4.20 5.11
C ILE A 138 -11.16 3.33 4.76
N ILE A 139 -11.23 2.08 5.23
CA ILE A 139 -12.46 1.28 5.26
C ILE A 139 -12.64 0.71 6.66
#